data_AF-A0A3R9SEN5-F1
#
_entry.id   AF-A0A3R9SEN5-F1
#
_cell.length_a   1.000
_cell.length_b   1.000
_cell.length_c   1.000
_cell.angle_alpha   90.00
_cell.angle_beta   90.00
_cell.angle_gamma   90.00
#
_symmetry.space_group_name_H-M   'P 1'
#
loop_
_entity.id
_entity.type
_entity.pdbx_description
1 polymer ?
#
loop_
_entity_poly.entity_id
_entity_poly.type
_entity_poly.pdbx_seq_one_letter_code
_entity_poly.pdbx_strand_id
1 'polypeptide(L)'
;EVCNNTFAFGAMLEGDYEIYMVADASGGTSKEAHDYAMQRMIQAGVVPVTWQQVLLEWQRDWAHRDTYDAVMAIVREHSGAYGMGVDYAYTMVHKAPERTTAKHEVLAPVPAK
;
A
#
# COMPACT_ATOMS: atom_id res chain seq x y z
N GLU A 1 -5.91 17.52 3.99
CA GLU A 1 -7.09 18.40 4.17
C GLU A 1 -7.16 19.61 3.22
N VAL A 2 -6.05 20.26 2.87
CA VAL A 2 -6.07 21.41 1.95
C VAL A 2 -5.79 20.99 0.51
N CYS A 3 -4.54 20.70 0.16
CA CYS A 3 -4.11 20.49 -1.23
C CYS A 3 -4.94 19.42 -1.95
N ASN A 4 -5.14 18.26 -1.30
CA ASN A 4 -5.89 17.16 -1.92
C ASN A 4 -7.38 17.50 -2.13
N ASN A 5 -8.00 18.26 -1.22
CA ASN A 5 -9.40 18.67 -1.37
C ASN A 5 -9.54 19.66 -2.52
N THR A 6 -8.72 20.71 -2.53
CA THR A 6 -8.80 21.75 -3.55
C THR A 6 -8.53 21.19 -4.94
N PHE A 7 -7.51 20.34 -5.10
CA PHE A 7 -7.24 19.64 -6.35
C PHE A 7 -8.38 18.71 -6.75
N ALA A 8 -8.84 17.81 -5.86
CA ALA A 8 -9.86 16.82 -6.21
C ALA A 8 -11.16 17.50 -6.66
N PHE A 9 -11.64 18.50 -5.90
CA PHE A 9 -12.88 19.19 -6.26
C PHE A 9 -12.75 20.01 -7.54
N GLY A 10 -11.61 20.66 -7.76
CA GLY A 10 -11.34 21.37 -9.01
C GLY A 10 -11.32 20.42 -10.21
N ALA A 11 -10.59 19.30 -10.11
CA ALA A 11 -10.49 18.30 -11.17
C ALA A 11 -11.85 17.67 -11.50
N MET A 12 -12.68 17.38 -10.49
CA MET A 12 -14.03 16.85 -10.70
C MET A 12 -14.94 17.90 -11.36
N LEU A 13 -14.94 19.13 -10.86
CA LEU A 13 -15.86 20.17 -11.33
C LEU A 13 -15.51 20.68 -12.74
N GLU A 14 -14.23 20.90 -13.00
CA GLU A 14 -13.76 21.54 -14.22
C GLU A 14 -13.35 20.54 -15.30
N GLY A 15 -12.90 19.35 -14.89
CA GLY A 15 -12.34 18.33 -15.78
C GLY A 15 -13.16 17.05 -15.93
N ASP A 16 -14.26 16.91 -15.20
CA ASP A 16 -15.11 15.70 -15.19
C ASP A 16 -14.32 14.41 -14.88
N TYR A 17 -13.29 14.53 -14.03
CA TYR A 17 -12.46 13.40 -13.64
C TYR A 17 -13.07 12.61 -12.48
N GLU A 18 -12.99 11.27 -12.57
CA GLU A 18 -13.16 10.41 -11.40
C GLU A 18 -11.88 10.42 -10.56
N ILE A 19 -12.00 10.69 -9.26
CA ILE A 19 -10.85 10.80 -8.36
C ILE A 19 -10.79 9.59 -7.43
N TYR A 20 -9.66 8.90 -7.48
CA TYR A 20 -9.27 7.87 -6.52
C TYR A 20 -8.22 8.45 -5.58
N MET A 21 -8.60 8.73 -4.33
CA MET A 21 -7.71 9.36 -3.36
C MET A 21 -6.96 8.33 -2.53
N VAL A 22 -5.64 8.30 -2.65
CA VAL A 22 -4.76 7.39 -1.90
C VAL A 22 -4.57 7.90 -0.47
N ALA A 23 -5.42 7.40 0.45
CA ALA A 23 -5.54 7.94 1.79
C ALA A 23 -4.30 7.66 2.66
N ASP A 24 -3.71 6.48 2.54
CA ASP A 24 -2.52 6.07 3.32
C ASP A 24 -1.20 6.64 2.77
N ALA A 25 -1.25 7.35 1.64
CA ALA A 25 -0.17 8.17 1.10
C ALA A 25 -0.45 9.68 1.23
N SER A 26 -1.48 10.06 1.98
CA SER A 26 -1.93 11.45 2.16
C SER A 26 -1.94 11.86 3.63
N GLY A 27 -1.47 13.08 3.90
CA GLY A 27 -1.38 13.62 5.27
C GLY A 27 -2.41 14.71 5.56
N GLY A 28 -2.66 14.92 6.85
CA GLY A 28 -3.33 16.12 7.38
C GLY A 28 -2.57 16.66 8.60
N THR A 29 -2.83 17.90 8.97
CA THR A 29 -2.20 18.54 10.15
C THR A 29 -2.54 17.86 11.47
N SER A 30 -3.69 17.17 11.53
CA SER A 30 -4.06 16.25 12.60
C SER A 30 -4.84 15.06 12.03
N LYS A 31 -5.08 14.04 12.87
CA LYS A 31 -5.93 12.90 12.50
C LYS A 31 -7.35 13.36 12.15
N GLU A 32 -7.91 14.26 12.95
CA GLU A 32 -9.25 14.81 12.74
C GLU A 32 -9.31 15.59 11.43
N ALA A 33 -8.29 16.40 11.13
CA ALA A 33 -8.21 17.15 9.88
C ALA A 33 -8.17 16.20 8.65
N HIS A 34 -7.39 15.12 8.74
CA HIS A 34 -7.35 14.08 7.70
C HIS A 34 -8.70 13.37 7.54
N ASP A 35 -9.29 12.90 8.65
CA ASP A 35 -10.54 12.14 8.64
C ASP A 35 -11.71 12.97 8.09
N TYR A 36 -11.87 14.22 8.54
CA TYR A 36 -12.93 15.10 8.04
C TYR A 36 -12.72 15.52 6.58
N ALA A 37 -11.46 15.66 6.14
CA ALA A 37 -11.18 15.90 4.73
C ALA A 37 -11.61 14.71 3.86
N MET A 38 -11.27 13.48 4.27
CA MET A 38 -11.68 12.27 3.55
C MET A 38 -13.20 12.08 3.56
N GLN A 39 -13.88 12.35 4.67
CA GLN A 39 -15.35 12.32 4.73
C GLN A 39 -15.99 13.30 3.74
N ARG A 40 -15.44 14.53 3.65
CA ARG A 40 -15.91 15.53 2.68
C ARG A 40 -15.67 15.09 1.24
N MET A 41 -14.52 14.47 0.96
CA MET A 41 -14.23 13.89 -0.36
C MET A 41 -15.23 12.81 -0.75
N ILE A 42 -15.54 11.88 0.17
CA ILE A 42 -16.53 10.81 -0.07
C ILE A 42 -17.91 11.40 -0.39
N GLN A 43 -18.35 12.42 0.35
CA GLN A 43 -19.63 13.09 0.08
C GLN A 43 -19.71 13.73 -1.30
N ALA A 44 -18.57 14.16 -1.85
CA ALA A 44 -18.47 14.72 -3.18
C ALA A 44 -18.35 13.66 -4.29
N GLY A 45 -18.20 12.38 -3.93
CA GLY A 45 -18.08 11.26 -4.89
C GLY A 45 -16.65 10.79 -5.17
N VAL A 46 -15.64 11.28 -4.42
CA VAL A 46 -14.26 10.75 -4.51
C VAL A 46 -14.21 9.34 -3.90
N VAL A 47 -13.44 8.44 -4.51
CA VAL A 47 -13.25 7.06 -4.04
C VAL A 47 -11.96 6.95 -3.22
N PRO A 48 -12.02 6.71 -1.90
CA PRO A 48 -10.83 6.47 -1.09
C PRO A 48 -10.23 5.10 -1.39
N VAL A 49 -8.92 5.03 -1.55
CA VAL A 49 -8.14 3.80 -1.76
C VAL A 49 -6.85 3.83 -0.94
N THR A 50 -6.16 2.71 -0.85
CA THR A 50 -4.78 2.62 -0.34
C THR A 50 -3.79 2.40 -1.49
N TRP A 51 -2.52 2.72 -1.28
CA TRP A 51 -1.50 2.56 -2.34
C TRP A 51 -1.39 1.10 -2.79
N GLN A 52 -1.53 0.16 -1.85
CA GLN A 52 -1.47 -1.26 -2.14
C GLN A 52 -2.69 -1.73 -2.94
N GLN A 53 -3.88 -1.19 -2.64
CA GLN A 53 -5.07 -1.47 -3.44
C GLN A 53 -4.89 -0.98 -4.87
N VAL A 54 -4.39 0.25 -5.08
CA VAL A 54 -4.10 0.78 -6.42
C VAL A 54 -3.12 -0.13 -7.18
N LEU A 55 -2.02 -0.54 -6.55
CA LEU A 55 -1.04 -1.44 -7.16
C LEU A 55 -1.69 -2.75 -7.64
N LEU A 56 -2.53 -3.36 -6.80
CA LEU A 56 -3.16 -4.65 -7.11
C LEU A 56 -4.31 -4.51 -8.11
N GLU A 57 -5.02 -3.38 -8.11
CA GLU A 57 -6.02 -3.05 -9.14
C GLU A 57 -5.40 -2.79 -10.51
N TRP A 58 -4.15 -2.32 -10.56
CA TRP A 58 -3.42 -2.23 -11.83
C TRP A 58 -2.83 -3.57 -12.27
N GLN A 59 -2.28 -4.36 -11.34
CA GLN A 59 -1.77 -5.69 -11.68
C GLN A 59 -2.88 -6.63 -12.17
N ARG A 60 -4.06 -6.60 -11.52
CA ARG A 60 -5.27 -7.43 -11.73
C ARG A 60 -5.07 -8.94 -11.60
N ASP A 61 -4.12 -9.50 -12.33
CA ASP A 61 -3.89 -10.93 -12.46
C ASP A 61 -2.38 -11.24 -12.45
N TRP A 62 -1.99 -12.33 -11.78
CA TRP A 62 -0.60 -12.80 -11.72
C TRP A 62 -0.15 -13.54 -12.98
N ALA A 63 -1.07 -13.84 -13.89
CA ALA A 63 -0.77 -14.28 -15.25
C ALA A 63 -0.14 -13.16 -16.09
N HIS A 64 -0.34 -11.89 -15.74
CA HIS A 64 0.33 -10.76 -16.41
C HIS A 64 1.80 -10.68 -16.00
N ARG A 65 2.67 -11.29 -16.83
CA ARG A 65 4.09 -11.43 -16.53
C ARG A 65 4.91 -10.17 -16.76
N ASP A 66 4.49 -9.30 -17.67
CA ASP A 66 5.26 -8.10 -18.06
C ASP A 66 5.57 -7.16 -16.88
N THR A 67 4.64 -7.06 -15.92
CA THR A 67 4.77 -6.22 -14.72
C THR A 67 5.07 -7.02 -13.44
N TYR A 68 5.08 -8.36 -13.52
CA TYR A 68 5.10 -9.24 -12.35
C TYR A 68 6.31 -8.97 -11.45
N ASP A 69 7.51 -8.98 -12.01
CA ASP A 69 8.74 -8.82 -11.23
C ASP A 69 8.85 -7.43 -10.60
N ALA A 70 8.43 -6.39 -11.34
CA ALA A 70 8.41 -5.01 -10.85
C ALA A 70 7.41 -4.84 -9.69
N VAL A 71 6.20 -5.38 -9.82
CA VAL A 71 5.19 -5.37 -8.74
C VAL A 71 5.67 -6.16 -7.53
N MET A 72 6.27 -7.35 -7.73
CA MET A 72 6.83 -8.16 -6.66
C MET A 72 7.98 -7.48 -5.92
N ALA A 73 8.79 -6.68 -6.61
CA ALA A 73 9.83 -5.88 -5.97
C ALA A 73 9.23 -4.84 -5.02
N ILE A 74 8.25 -4.04 -5.49
CA ILE A 74 7.55 -3.04 -4.68
C ILE A 74 6.87 -3.68 -3.48
N VAL A 75 6.16 -4.80 -3.69
CA VAL A 75 5.44 -5.51 -2.62
C VAL A 75 6.40 -5.98 -1.53
N ARG A 76 7.51 -6.64 -1.91
CA ARG A 76 8.48 -7.14 -0.92
C ARG A 76 9.13 -6.01 -0.13
N GLU A 77 9.34 -4.85 -0.74
CA GLU A 77 9.99 -3.71 -0.09
C GLU A 77 9.03 -2.91 0.82
N HIS A 78 7.82 -2.62 0.36
CA HIS A 78 6.96 -1.61 0.99
C HIS A 78 5.67 -2.17 1.61
N SER A 79 5.30 -3.43 1.34
CA SER A 79 3.99 -3.98 1.70
C SER A 79 3.97 -4.72 3.05
N GLY A 80 4.97 -4.48 3.91
CA GLY A 80 5.01 -5.01 5.29
C GLY A 80 4.68 -6.51 5.37
N ALA A 81 3.62 -6.84 6.12
CA ALA A 81 3.17 -8.22 6.31
C ALA A 81 2.81 -8.94 5.01
N TYR A 82 2.24 -8.25 4.02
CA TYR A 82 1.94 -8.85 2.73
C TYR A 82 3.23 -9.16 1.96
N GLY A 83 4.21 -8.27 2.00
CA GLY A 83 5.56 -8.51 1.47
C GLY A 83 6.25 -9.71 2.14
N MET A 84 6.10 -9.86 3.46
CA MET A 84 6.58 -11.05 4.18
C MET A 84 5.87 -12.33 3.73
N GLY A 85 4.57 -12.27 3.43
CA GLY A 85 3.81 -13.38 2.86
C GLY A 85 4.35 -13.83 1.50
N VAL A 86 4.75 -12.88 0.65
CA VAL A 86 5.42 -13.17 -0.63
C VAL A 86 6.76 -13.87 -0.39
N ASP A 87 7.62 -13.34 0.49
CA ASP A 87 8.90 -13.98 0.81
C ASP A 87 8.72 -15.40 1.37
N TYR A 88 7.71 -15.60 2.23
CA TYR A 88 7.34 -16.91 2.74
C TYR A 88 6.97 -17.87 1.59
N ALA A 89 6.11 -17.44 0.65
CA ALA A 89 5.73 -18.28 -0.49
C ALA A 89 6.93 -18.62 -1.38
N TYR A 90 7.78 -17.63 -1.68
CA TYR A 90 9.00 -17.86 -2.46
C TYR A 90 9.93 -18.88 -1.79
N THR A 91 10.16 -18.74 -0.48
CA THR A 91 11.10 -19.60 0.25
C THR A 91 10.52 -20.98 0.52
N MET A 92 9.31 -21.05 1.07
CA MET A 92 8.73 -22.28 1.59
C MET A 92 8.00 -23.10 0.52
N VAL A 93 7.38 -22.44 -0.46
CA VAL A 93 6.59 -23.11 -1.51
C VAL A 93 7.43 -23.30 -2.77
N HIS A 94 8.10 -22.24 -3.22
CA HIS A 94 8.90 -22.26 -4.46
C HIS A 94 10.36 -22.64 -4.25
N LYS A 95 10.80 -22.85 -3.00
CA LYS A 95 12.18 -23.23 -2.63
C LYS A 95 13.24 -22.24 -3.14
N ALA A 96 12.86 -20.98 -3.33
CA ALA A 96 13.80 -19.91 -3.60
C ALA A 96 14.65 -19.62 -2.34
N PRO A 97 15.84 -19.04 -2.48
CA PRO A 97 16.62 -18.59 -1.33
C PRO A 97 15.85 -17.56 -0.50
N GLU A 98 16.08 -17.56 0.81
CA GLU A 98 15.58 -16.52 1.69
C GLU A 98 16.12 -15.14 1.27
N ARG A 99 15.28 -14.10 1.38
CA ARG A 99 15.67 -12.73 1.02
C ARG A 99 16.71 -12.15 2.00
N THR A 100 16.63 -12.53 3.27
CA THR A 100 17.56 -12.05 4.29
C THR A 100 18.92 -12.70 4.11
N THR A 101 19.98 -11.90 4.13
CA THR A 101 21.36 -12.40 4.11
C THR A 101 21.93 -12.54 5.53
N ALA A 102 21.22 -12.04 6.54
CA ALA A 102 21.64 -12.12 7.93
C ALA A 102 21.21 -13.46 8.54
N LYS A 103 22.16 -14.15 9.18
CA LYS A 103 21.84 -15.35 9.96
C LYS A 103 21.04 -14.94 11.19
N HIS A 104 19.84 -15.48 11.32
CA HIS A 104 19.02 -15.30 12.51
C HIS A 104 19.50 -16.29 13.59
N GLU A 105 20.26 -15.80 14.56
CA GLU A 105 20.66 -16.61 15.71
C GLU A 105 19.50 -16.65 16.72
N VAL A 106 18.98 -17.85 16.96
CA VAL A 106 18.01 -18.07 18.04
C VAL A 106 18.79 -18.10 19.35
N LEU A 107 18.64 -17.05 20.16
CA LEU A 107 19.17 -17.04 21.52
C LEU A 107 18.42 -18.07 22.37
N ALA A 108 19.17 -18.83 23.18
CA ALA A 108 18.56 -19.71 24.16
C ALA A 108 17.75 -18.89 25.18
N PRO A 109 16.59 -19.38 25.65
CA PRO A 109 15.79 -18.69 26.65
C PRO A 109 16.60 -18.49 27.93
N VAL A 110 16.65 -17.24 28.42
CA VAL A 110 17.26 -16.90 29.72
C VAL A 110 16.16 -16.90 30.77
N PRO A 111 16.23 -17.76 31.81
CA PRO A 111 15.26 -17.74 32.90
C PRO A 111 15.21 -16.36 33.58
N ALA A 112 14.01 -15.89 33.89
CA ALA A 112 13.83 -14.69 34.71
C ALA A 112 14.41 -14.92 36.12
N LYS A 113 15.07 -13.90 36.67
CA LYS A 113 15.59 -13.89 38.05
C LYS A 113 14.49 -13.51 39.04
#